data_AF-A0A537PI17-F1
#
_entry.id   AF-A0A537PI17-F1
#
_cell.length_a   1.000
_cell.length_b   1.000
_cell.length_c   1.000
_cell.angle_alpha   90.00
_cell.angle_beta   90.00
_cell.angle_gamma   90.00
#
_symmetry.space_group_name_H-M   'P 1'
#
loop_
_entity.id
_entity.type
_entity.pdbx_description
1 polymer ?
#
loop_
_entity_poly.entity_id
_entity_poly.type
_entity_poly.pdbx_seq_one_letter_code
_entity_poly.pdbx_strand_id
1 'polypeptide(L)'
;MAILYVARSAKLCRWASDVGLGKHVYKVGVAEGDPKPLAAAGWAGESDWIITRKQAVEGLDEEEALSRLGRKEKVIDPNLYPKLKGAAGVFRLIPTRVESHIIVTRALAGESDRVEIKLKPGDFADYLIHNALR
;
A
#
# COMPACT_ATOMS: atom_id res chain seq x y z
N MET A 1 20.29 -5.06 -1.46
CA MET A 1 19.37 -5.10 -0.30
C MET A 1 17.97 -4.88 -0.82
N ALA A 2 17.04 -5.78 -0.47
CA ALA A 2 15.65 -5.66 -0.89
C ALA A 2 14.97 -4.52 -0.12
N ILE A 3 14.14 -3.75 -0.81
CA ILE A 3 13.37 -2.65 -0.24
C ILE A 3 11.90 -2.91 -0.52
N LEU A 4 11.15 -3.21 0.54
CA LEU A 4 9.70 -3.21 0.51
C LEU A 4 9.22 -1.75 0.42
N TYR A 5 8.34 -1.46 -0.52
CA TYR A 5 7.86 -0.10 -0.73
C TYR A 5 6.35 -0.04 -0.91
N VAL A 6 5.80 1.13 -0.59
CA VAL A 6 4.42 1.48 -0.86
C VAL A 6 4.39 2.78 -1.64
N ALA A 7 3.69 2.77 -2.77
CA ALA A 7 3.53 3.90 -3.67
C ALA A 7 2.06 4.28 -3.84
N ARG A 8 1.82 5.56 -4.12
CA ARG A 8 0.49 6.11 -4.37
C ARG A 8 0.50 6.99 -5.62
N SER A 9 -0.54 6.87 -6.44
CA SER A 9 -0.86 7.77 -7.55
C SER A 9 -2.21 8.43 -7.29
N ALA A 10 -2.28 9.75 -7.40
CA ALA A 10 -3.53 10.49 -7.22
C ALA A 10 -4.50 10.21 -8.37
N LYS A 11 -3.98 10.11 -9.60
CA LYS A 11 -4.77 9.76 -10.79
C LYS A 11 -5.36 8.36 -10.68
N LEU A 12 -4.58 7.37 -10.23
CA LEU A 12 -5.09 6.01 -10.01
C LEU A 12 -6.15 5.99 -8.91
N CYS A 13 -5.93 6.67 -7.78
CA CYS A 13 -6.94 6.77 -6.71
C CYS A 13 -8.26 7.37 -7.19
N ARG A 14 -8.20 8.39 -8.06
CA ARG A 14 -9.40 8.99 -8.66
C ARG A 14 -10.14 7.98 -9.53
N TRP A 15 -9.43 7.36 -10.48
CA TRP A 15 -10.02 6.32 -11.33
C TRP A 15 -10.63 5.18 -10.52
N ALA A 16 -9.92 4.68 -9.50
CA ALA A 16 -10.41 3.63 -8.63
C ALA A 16 -11.72 4.03 -7.92
N SER A 17 -11.83 5.29 -7.49
CA SER A 17 -13.07 5.82 -6.94
C SER A 17 -14.20 5.81 -7.97
N ASP A 18 -13.93 6.22 -9.20
CA ASP A 18 -14.91 6.31 -10.29
C ASP A 18 -15.48 4.93 -10.67
N VAL A 19 -14.68 3.86 -10.51
CA VAL A 19 -15.11 2.47 -10.79
C VAL A 19 -15.55 1.69 -9.54
N GLY A 20 -15.77 2.36 -8.40
CA GLY A 20 -16.28 1.73 -7.18
C GLY A 20 -15.23 0.94 -6.35
N LEU A 21 -13.95 0.98 -6.74
CA LEU A 21 -12.84 0.44 -5.96
C LEU A 21 -12.47 1.34 -4.77
N GLY A 22 -12.95 2.58 -4.72
CA GLY A 22 -12.74 3.51 -3.61
C GLY A 22 -11.46 4.33 -3.75
N LYS A 23 -11.21 5.20 -2.76
CA LYS A 23 -10.18 6.27 -2.83
C LYS A 23 -8.80 5.88 -2.28
N HIS A 24 -8.72 4.74 -1.58
CA HIS A 24 -7.52 4.28 -0.89
C HIS A 24 -6.95 3.07 -1.61
N VAL A 25 -6.23 3.36 -2.69
CA VAL A 25 -5.54 2.38 -3.51
C VAL A 25 -4.06 2.67 -3.50
N TYR A 26 -3.27 1.63 -3.26
CA TYR A 26 -1.82 1.73 -3.12
C TYR A 26 -1.16 0.60 -3.87
N LYS A 27 0.01 0.88 -4.43
CA LYS A 27 0.89 -0.15 -4.97
C LYS A 27 1.90 -0.56 -3.92
N VAL A 28 2.08 -1.86 -3.76
CA VAL A 28 3.12 -2.49 -2.95
C VAL A 28 4.01 -3.30 -3.87
N GLY A 29 5.29 -3.39 -3.52
CA GLY A 29 6.25 -4.26 -4.18
C GLY A 29 7.56 -4.32 -3.41
N VAL A 30 8.47 -5.15 -3.88
CA VAL A 30 9.83 -5.27 -3.35
C VAL A 30 10.80 -4.99 -4.49
N ALA A 31 11.70 -4.03 -4.27
CA ALA A 31 12.71 -3.65 -5.24
C ALA A 31 14.11 -4.02 -4.76
N GLU A 32 15.00 -4.37 -5.67
CA GLU A 32 16.42 -4.36 -5.39
C GLU A 32 16.92 -2.91 -5.41
N GLY A 33 17.24 -2.35 -4.25
CA GLY A 33 17.68 -0.95 -4.14
C GLY A 33 16.53 0.06 -4.15
N ASP A 34 16.83 1.31 -4.53
CA ASP A 34 15.88 2.43 -4.39
C ASP A 34 14.66 2.26 -5.34
N PRO A 35 13.42 2.27 -4.83
CA PRO A 35 12.22 2.12 -5.67
C PRO A 35 11.81 3.38 -6.45
N LYS A 36 12.46 4.53 -6.22
CA LYS A 36 12.12 5.79 -6.92
C LYS A 36 12.19 5.70 -8.45
N PRO A 37 13.20 5.06 -9.08
CA PRO A 37 13.22 4.90 -10.54
C PRO A 37 12.04 4.08 -11.06
N LEU A 38 11.57 3.09 -10.31
CA LEU A 38 10.38 2.31 -10.67
C LEU A 38 9.12 3.18 -10.62
N ALA A 39 8.99 4.03 -9.60
CA ALA A 39 7.89 4.99 -9.53
C ALA A 39 7.93 6.02 -10.67
N ALA A 40 9.12 6.46 -11.09
CA ALA A 40 9.29 7.36 -12.23
C ALA A 40 8.94 6.68 -13.57
N ALA A 41 9.27 5.39 -13.74
CA ALA A 41 8.82 4.60 -14.89
C ALA A 41 7.29 4.44 -14.92
N GLY A 42 6.68 4.38 -13.72
CA GLY A 42 5.24 4.40 -13.55
C GLY A 42 4.58 3.03 -13.71
N TRP A 43 3.34 2.95 -13.27
CA TRP A 43 2.51 1.75 -13.32
C TRP A 43 1.08 2.12 -13.72
N ALA A 44 0.31 1.15 -14.22
CA ALA A 44 -1.08 1.37 -14.66
C ALA A 44 -1.24 2.51 -15.69
N GLY A 45 -0.19 2.79 -16.46
CA GLY A 45 -0.15 3.90 -17.41
C GLY A 45 -0.16 5.29 -16.78
N GLU A 46 0.08 5.39 -15.47
CA GLU A 46 0.19 6.66 -14.74
C GLU A 46 1.65 6.91 -14.34
N SER A 47 2.03 8.20 -14.30
CA SER A 47 3.39 8.67 -14.00
C SER A 47 3.49 9.55 -12.75
N ASP A 48 2.38 9.77 -12.05
CA ASP A 48 2.31 10.58 -10.82
C ASP A 48 2.54 9.75 -9.55
N TRP A 49 3.28 8.64 -9.65
CA TRP A 49 3.52 7.75 -8.53
C TRP A 49 4.54 8.32 -7.56
N ILE A 50 4.19 8.30 -6.28
CA ILE A 50 5.04 8.77 -5.19
C ILE A 50 5.26 7.62 -4.19
N ILE A 51 6.52 7.29 -3.92
CA ILE A 51 6.88 6.39 -2.82
C ILE A 51 6.49 7.05 -1.50
N THR A 52 5.47 6.50 -0.85
CA THR A 52 4.92 7.03 0.41
C THR A 52 5.70 6.52 1.60
N ARG A 53 6.10 5.24 1.55
CA ARG A 53 6.98 4.59 2.52
C ARG A 53 7.87 3.56 1.83
N LYS A 54 9.02 3.30 2.43
CA LYS A 54 9.91 2.20 2.07
C LYS A 54 10.68 1.72 3.29
N GLN A 55 10.98 0.43 3.33
CA GLN A 55 11.73 -0.20 4.40
C GLN A 55 12.67 -1.26 3.82
N ALA A 56 13.91 -1.27 4.31
CA ALA A 56 14.85 -2.33 4.03
C ALA A 56 14.37 -3.65 4.62
N VAL A 57 14.42 -4.73 3.84
CA VAL A 57 14.02 -6.07 4.26
C VAL A 57 15.09 -7.09 3.87
N GLU A 58 15.27 -8.09 4.71
CA GLU A 58 16.17 -9.22 4.47
C GLU A 58 15.36 -10.49 4.24
N GLY A 59 15.70 -11.23 3.18
CA GLY A 59 15.09 -12.53 2.89
C GLY A 59 13.60 -12.50 2.52
N LEU A 60 13.03 -11.33 2.21
CA LEU A 60 11.64 -11.19 1.77
C LEU A 60 11.59 -10.87 0.28
N ASP A 61 10.99 -11.75 -0.52
CA ASP A 61 10.72 -11.52 -1.93
C ASP A 61 9.37 -10.82 -2.16
N GLU A 62 9.14 -10.36 -3.40
CA GLU A 62 7.90 -9.65 -3.74
C GLU A 62 6.67 -10.56 -3.63
N GLU A 63 6.76 -11.80 -4.12
CA GLU A 63 5.63 -12.72 -4.16
C GLU A 63 5.13 -13.06 -2.74
N GLU A 64 6.06 -13.33 -1.83
CA GLU A 64 5.79 -13.62 -0.44
C GLU A 64 5.15 -12.41 0.27
N ALA A 65 5.70 -11.21 0.07
CA ALA A 65 5.15 -9.97 0.64
C ALA A 65 3.71 -9.73 0.15
N LEU A 66 3.45 -9.91 -1.14
CA LEU A 66 2.14 -9.74 -1.74
C LEU A 66 1.15 -10.83 -1.29
N SER A 67 1.61 -12.08 -1.16
CA SER A 67 0.81 -13.21 -0.67
C SER A 67 0.35 -12.99 0.77
N ARG A 68 1.26 -12.56 1.66
CA ARG A 68 0.92 -12.22 3.06
C ARG A 68 -0.12 -11.10 3.12
N LEU A 69 0.05 -10.04 2.32
CA LEU A 69 -0.92 -8.95 2.24
C LEU A 69 -2.27 -9.39 1.68
N GLY A 70 -2.29 -10.22 0.64
CA GLY A 70 -3.51 -10.71 0.01
C GLY A 70 -4.41 -11.55 0.93
N ARG A 71 -3.86 -12.10 2.02
CA ARG A 71 -4.64 -12.79 3.06
C ARG A 71 -5.45 -11.83 3.95
N LYS A 72 -5.02 -10.56 4.07
CA LYS A 72 -5.63 -9.56 4.97
C LYS A 72 -6.40 -8.49 4.19
N GLU A 73 -5.85 -8.05 3.06
CA GLU A 73 -6.38 -6.95 2.27
C GLU A 73 -6.78 -7.37 0.87
N LYS A 74 -7.72 -6.59 0.29
CA LYS A 74 -8.24 -6.88 -1.04
C LYS A 74 -7.26 -6.45 -2.11
N VAL A 75 -6.62 -7.43 -2.75
CA VAL A 75 -5.85 -7.25 -3.98
C VAL A 75 -6.81 -6.84 -5.10
N ILE A 76 -6.42 -5.86 -5.91
CA ILE A 76 -7.11 -5.51 -7.14
C ILE A 76 -6.45 -6.30 -8.27
N ASP A 77 -7.19 -7.25 -8.83
CA ASP A 77 -6.71 -8.08 -9.93
C ASP A 77 -6.57 -7.24 -11.21
N PRO A 78 -5.36 -7.12 -11.79
CA PRO A 78 -5.15 -6.37 -13.02
C PRO A 78 -5.89 -6.96 -14.24
N ASN A 79 -6.26 -8.24 -14.23
CA ASN A 79 -7.01 -8.86 -15.32
C ASN A 79 -8.48 -8.42 -15.35
N LEU A 80 -9.03 -8.04 -14.20
CA LEU A 80 -10.39 -7.51 -14.09
C LEU A 80 -10.47 -6.02 -14.46
N TYR A 81 -9.33 -5.33 -14.50
CA TYR A 81 -9.27 -3.88 -14.71
C TYR A 81 -8.19 -3.52 -15.75
N PRO A 82 -8.57 -3.35 -17.03
CA PRO A 82 -7.63 -3.04 -18.13
C PRO A 82 -6.73 -1.82 -17.88
N LYS A 83 -7.24 -0.84 -17.12
CA LYS A 83 -6.49 0.37 -16.72
C LYS A 83 -5.20 0.04 -15.96
N LEU A 84 -5.14 -1.07 -15.23
CA LEU A 84 -3.94 -1.47 -14.49
C LEU A 84 -2.80 -1.95 -15.40
N LYS A 85 -3.06 -2.29 -16.66
CA LYS A 85 -2.03 -2.73 -17.64
C LYS A 85 -1.10 -3.81 -17.08
N GLY A 86 -1.64 -4.79 -16.35
CA GLY A 86 -0.85 -5.86 -15.73
C GLY A 86 -0.12 -5.46 -14.45
N ALA A 87 -0.30 -4.25 -13.91
CA ALA A 87 0.34 -3.83 -12.68
C ALA A 87 -0.16 -4.66 -11.48
N ALA A 88 0.69 -5.58 -11.02
CA ALA A 88 0.46 -6.38 -9.83
C ALA A 88 0.73 -5.59 -8.54
N GLY A 89 0.33 -6.16 -7.40
CA GLY A 89 0.56 -5.60 -6.07
C GLY A 89 -0.24 -4.34 -5.77
N VAL A 90 -1.40 -4.17 -6.41
CA VAL A 90 -2.30 -3.03 -6.17
C VAL A 90 -3.37 -3.47 -5.15
N PHE A 91 -3.48 -2.74 -4.05
CA PHE A 91 -4.41 -3.08 -2.95
C PHE A 91 -5.41 -1.97 -2.72
N ARG A 92 -6.66 -2.37 -2.44
CA ARG A 92 -7.70 -1.50 -1.89
C ARG A 92 -7.68 -1.62 -0.36
N LEU A 93 -7.62 -0.49 0.32
CA LEU A 93 -7.76 -0.42 1.77
C LEU A 93 -9.09 0.21 2.20
N ILE A 94 -9.56 -0.25 3.35
CA ILE A 94 -10.72 0.31 4.04
C ILE A 94 -10.19 1.17 5.20
N PRO A 95 -10.49 2.48 5.26
CA PRO A 95 -9.98 3.38 6.30
C PRO A 95 -10.19 2.88 7.73
N THR A 96 -11.38 2.33 8.02
CA THR A 96 -11.74 1.85 9.35
C THR A 96 -10.82 0.72 9.84
N ARG A 97 -10.28 -0.13 8.95
CA ARG A 97 -9.31 -1.17 9.32
C ARG A 97 -7.97 -0.57 9.73
N VAL A 98 -7.52 0.45 9.00
CA VAL A 98 -6.27 1.16 9.29
C VAL A 98 -6.39 1.93 10.60
N GLU A 99 -7.50 2.65 10.81
CA GLU A 99 -7.82 3.29 12.09
C GLU A 99 -7.79 2.29 13.25
N SER A 100 -8.49 1.17 13.11
CA SER A 100 -8.54 0.12 14.15
C SER A 100 -7.15 -0.42 14.47
N HIS A 101 -6.32 -0.65 13.45
CA HIS A 101 -4.93 -1.08 13.64
C HIS A 101 -4.10 -0.06 14.41
N ILE A 102 -4.24 1.24 14.10
CA ILE A 102 -3.49 2.30 14.81
C ILE A 102 -3.94 2.38 16.26
N ILE A 103 -5.25 2.34 16.53
CA ILE A 103 -5.80 2.38 17.90
C ILE A 103 -5.27 1.21 18.72
N VAL A 104 -5.33 0.00 18.19
CA VAL A 104 -4.83 -1.20 18.88
C VAL A 104 -3.32 -1.11 19.12
N THR A 105 -2.55 -0.68 18.11
CA THR A 105 -1.09 -0.54 18.24
C THR A 105 -0.70 0.48 19.32
N ARG A 106 -1.40 1.62 19.39
CA ARG A 106 -1.18 2.64 20.44
C ARG A 106 -1.56 2.15 21.83
N ALA A 107 -2.72 1.48 21.94
CA ALA A 107 -3.15 0.92 23.21
C ALA A 107 -2.15 -0.11 23.75
N LEU A 108 -1.59 -0.95 22.87
CA LEU A 108 -0.53 -1.90 23.24
C LEU A 108 0.78 -1.22 23.63
N ALA A 109 1.06 -0.01 23.13
CA ALA A 109 2.20 0.82 23.52
C ALA A 109 1.97 1.63 24.80
N GLY A 110 0.79 1.52 25.44
CA GLY A 110 0.42 2.31 26.62
C GLY A 110 -0.05 3.73 26.32
N GLU A 111 -0.11 4.12 25.04
CA GLU A 111 -0.65 5.40 24.58
C GLU A 111 -2.18 5.31 24.57
N SER A 112 -2.81 5.87 25.61
CA SER A 112 -4.24 5.66 25.89
C SER A 112 -5.16 6.80 25.43
N ASP A 113 -4.59 7.86 24.84
CA ASP A 113 -5.38 9.03 24.49
C ASP A 113 -6.28 8.75 23.29
N ARG A 114 -7.60 8.95 23.48
CA ARG A 114 -8.61 8.96 22.42
C ARG A 114 -8.47 10.22 21.57
N VAL A 115 -7.37 10.31 20.83
CA VAL A 115 -7.16 11.37 19.84
C VAL A 115 -7.89 10.97 18.57
N GLU A 116 -8.69 11.88 18.02
CA GLU A 116 -9.29 11.71 16.69
C GLU A 116 -8.19 11.43 15.66
N ILE A 117 -8.26 10.27 14.99
CA ILE A 117 -7.23 9.85 14.04
C ILE A 117 -7.60 10.37 12.65
N LYS A 118 -6.98 11.47 12.25
CA LYS A 118 -7.03 11.92 10.86
C LYS A 118 -6.02 11.13 10.02
N LEU A 119 -6.49 10.10 9.34
CA LEU A 119 -5.66 9.27 8.47
C LEU A 119 -5.02 10.08 7.33
N LYS A 120 -3.71 9.88 7.15
CA LYS A 120 -2.87 10.40 6.07
C LYS A 120 -2.39 9.24 5.21
N PRO A 121 -1.96 9.47 3.96
CA PRO A 121 -1.43 8.40 3.10
C PRO A 121 -0.28 7.61 3.73
N GLY A 122 0.54 8.26 4.57
CA GLY A 122 1.60 7.61 5.34
C GLY A 122 1.08 6.48 6.23
N ASP A 123 -0.06 6.69 6.91
CA ASP A 123 -0.62 5.71 7.85
C ASP A 123 -1.08 4.42 7.14
N PHE A 124 -1.66 4.55 5.95
CA PHE A 124 -2.01 3.40 5.11
C PHE A 124 -0.77 2.64 4.64
N ALA A 125 0.30 3.38 4.31
CA ALA A 125 1.54 2.79 3.86
C ALA A 125 2.28 2.06 4.99
N ASP A 126 2.29 2.64 6.20
CA ASP A 126 2.84 2.01 7.41
C ASP A 126 2.07 0.74 7.77
N TYR A 127 0.72 0.77 7.68
CA TYR A 127 -0.13 -0.42 7.85
C TYR A 127 0.17 -1.54 6.84
N LEU A 128 0.35 -1.19 5.56
CA LEU A 128 0.70 -2.16 4.52
C LEU A 128 2.08 -2.78 4.77
N ILE A 129 3.09 -1.98 5.12
CA ILE A 129 4.42 -2.49 5.44
C ILE A 129 4.35 -3.44 6.62
N HIS A 130 3.68 -3.04 7.71
CA HIS A 130 3.50 -3.89 8.89
C HIS A 130 2.90 -5.26 8.54
N ASN A 131 1.87 -5.29 7.69
CA ASN A 131 1.19 -6.52 7.32
C ASN A 131 1.92 -7.36 6.27
N ALA A 132 2.75 -6.77 5.42
CA ALA A 132 3.61 -7.53 4.51
C ALA A 132 4.72 -8.28 5.26
N LEU A 133 5.17 -7.73 6.40
CA LEU A 133 6.22 -8.33 7.23
C LEU A 133 5.72 -9.46 8.14
N ARG A 134 4.39 -9.65 8.28
CA ARG A 134 3.76 -10.60 9.21
C ARG A 134 2.69 -11.45 8.55
#